data_AF-A0A7V7PNG7-F1
#
_entry.id   AF-A0A7V7PNG7-F1
#
_cell.length_a   1.000
_cell.length_b   1.000
_cell.length_c   1.000
_cell.angle_alpha   90.00
_cell.angle_beta   90.00
_cell.angle_gamma   90.00
#
_symmetry.space_group_name_H-M   'P 1'
#
loop_
_entity.id
_entity.type
_entity.pdbx_description
1 polymer ?
#
loop_
_entity_poly.entity_id
_entity_poly.type
_entity_poly.pdbx_seq_one_letter_code
_entity_poly.pdbx_strand_id
1 'polypeptide(L)'
;MTRVNRERFFERCKPAASLTFFAGLAGFAAYALWGAWAHGEIWVRHGGSVSVTEHPGAFWFAVAVNVYGLAIILGGIGLVLRVRAGREPSRPPRPPFVDEARVQPFDER
;
A
#
# COMPACT_ATOMS: atom_id res chain seq x y z
N MET A 1 -11.38 -19.18 18.69
CA MET A 1 -10.27 -18.22 18.48
C MET A 1 -10.10 -17.36 19.73
N THR A 2 -8.97 -17.43 20.41
CA THR A 2 -8.67 -16.61 21.61
C THR A 2 -8.46 -15.14 21.22
N ARG A 3 -8.82 -14.19 22.11
CA ARG A 3 -8.71 -12.73 21.88
C ARG A 3 -7.33 -12.30 21.32
N VAL A 4 -6.26 -12.93 21.82
CA VAL A 4 -4.86 -12.73 21.41
C VAL A 4 -4.61 -12.99 19.91
N ASN A 5 -5.34 -13.93 19.30
CA ASN A 5 -5.20 -14.24 17.87
C ASN A 5 -5.88 -13.18 16.97
N ARG A 6 -6.91 -12.50 17.49
CA ARG A 6 -7.66 -11.48 16.75
C ARG A 6 -6.85 -10.19 16.63
N GLU A 7 -6.19 -9.77 17.70
CA GLU A 7 -5.31 -8.58 17.71
C GLU A 7 -4.11 -8.75 16.76
N ARG A 8 -3.42 -9.90 16.82
CA ARG A 8 -2.32 -10.21 15.89
C ARG A 8 -2.77 -10.26 14.42
N PHE A 9 -3.99 -10.72 14.17
CA PHE A 9 -4.57 -10.70 12.82
C PHE A 9 -4.81 -9.26 12.34
N PHE A 10 -5.44 -8.41 13.16
CA PHE A 10 -5.64 -7.00 12.83
C PHE A 10 -4.33 -6.23 12.65
N GLU A 11 -3.31 -6.50 13.44
CA GLU A 11 -1.97 -5.89 13.26
C GLU A 11 -1.33 -6.24 11.91
N ARG A 12 -1.53 -7.47 11.42
CA ARG A 12 -1.04 -7.89 10.10
C ARG A 12 -1.89 -7.35 8.95
N CYS A 13 -3.20 -7.20 9.16
CA CYS A 13 -4.11 -6.71 8.12
C CYS A 13 -4.03 -5.20 7.90
N LYS A 14 -3.74 -4.39 8.93
CA LYS A 14 -3.59 -2.93 8.81
C LYS A 14 -2.61 -2.51 7.69
N PRO A 15 -1.35 -2.97 7.66
CA PRO A 15 -0.41 -2.56 6.62
C PRO A 15 -0.82 -3.06 5.23
N ALA A 16 -1.43 -4.24 5.14
CA ALA A 16 -1.92 -4.78 3.87
C ALA A 16 -3.09 -3.94 3.31
N ALA A 17 -4.05 -3.58 4.17
CA ALA A 17 -5.18 -2.73 3.79
C ALA A 17 -4.72 -1.32 3.38
N SER A 18 -3.77 -0.73 4.13
CA SER A 18 -3.17 0.56 3.76
C SER A 18 -2.46 0.50 2.41
N LEU A 19 -1.70 -0.57 2.15
CA LEU A 19 -1.00 -0.74 0.87
C LEU A 19 -1.98 -0.82 -0.31
N THR A 20 -3.05 -1.61 -0.18
CA THR A 20 -4.09 -1.72 -1.22
C THR A 20 -4.78 -0.38 -1.47
N PHE A 21 -5.04 0.39 -0.41
CA PHE A 21 -5.65 1.72 -0.52
C PHE A 21 -4.75 2.69 -1.29
N PHE A 22 -3.46 2.77 -0.96
CA PHE A 22 -2.51 3.64 -1.67
C PHE A 22 -2.26 3.19 -3.11
N ALA A 23 -2.23 1.89 -3.38
CA ALA A 23 -2.13 1.36 -4.74
C ALA A 23 -3.35 1.74 -5.59
N GLY A 24 -4.56 1.64 -5.02
CA GLY A 24 -5.79 2.08 -5.68
C GLY A 24 -5.81 3.58 -5.98
N LEU A 25 -5.37 4.40 -5.02
CA LEU A 25 -5.25 5.86 -5.22
C LEU A 25 -4.24 6.22 -6.32
N ALA A 26 -3.07 5.57 -6.33
CA ALA A 26 -2.06 5.80 -7.37
C ALA A 26 -2.60 5.41 -8.76
N GLY A 27 -3.28 4.27 -8.87
CA GLY A 27 -3.90 3.83 -10.12
C GLY A 27 -4.98 4.79 -10.60
N PHE A 28 -5.84 5.27 -9.70
CA PHE A 28 -6.85 6.28 -10.04
C PHE A 28 -6.22 7.59 -10.52
N ALA A 29 -5.21 8.10 -9.81
CA ALA A 29 -4.52 9.33 -10.18
C ALA A 29 -3.83 9.21 -11.54
N ALA A 30 -3.18 8.07 -11.82
CA ALA A 30 -2.56 7.80 -13.11
C ALA A 30 -3.59 7.76 -14.25
N TYR A 31 -4.74 7.10 -14.03
CA TYR A 31 -5.83 7.06 -14.99
C TYR A 31 -6.43 8.46 -15.27
N ALA A 32 -6.62 9.26 -14.22
CA ALA A 32 -7.13 10.63 -14.36
C ALA A 32 -6.17 11.52 -15.16
N LEU A 33 -4.86 11.42 -14.88
CA LEU A 33 -3.83 12.16 -15.61
C LEU A 33 -3.67 11.69 -17.06
N TRP A 34 -3.85 10.39 -17.31
CA TRP A 34 -3.91 9.86 -18.67
C TRP A 34 -5.06 10.48 -19.45
N GLY A 35 -6.27 10.54 -18.88
CA GLY A 35 -7.41 11.20 -19.51
C GLY A 35 -7.12 12.68 -19.82
N ALA A 36 -6.48 13.38 -18.87
CA ALA A 36 -6.11 14.78 -19.05
C ALA A 36 -5.14 14.97 -20.22
N TRP A 37 -4.18 14.06 -20.39
CA TRP A 37 -3.21 14.10 -21.48
C TRP A 37 -3.80 13.67 -22.84
N ALA A 38 -4.58 12.59 -22.87
CA ALA A 38 -5.09 11.99 -24.10
C ALA A 38 -6.31 12.72 -24.68
N HIS A 39 -7.18 13.25 -23.80
CA HIS A 39 -8.49 13.79 -24.19
C HIS A 39 -8.70 15.24 -23.76
N GLY A 40 -7.76 15.84 -23.01
CA GLY A 40 -7.95 17.17 -22.44
C GLY A 40 -9.06 17.22 -21.38
N GLU A 41 -9.42 16.06 -20.81
CA GLU A 41 -10.49 15.90 -19.84
C GLU A 41 -10.02 15.10 -18.62
N ILE A 42 -10.40 15.54 -17.42
CA ILE A 42 -10.06 14.85 -16.18
C ILE A 42 -11.33 14.44 -15.42
N TRP A 43 -11.41 13.17 -15.06
CA TRP A 43 -12.54 12.63 -14.30
C TRP A 43 -12.45 13.02 -12.82
N VAL A 44 -13.54 13.60 -12.29
CA VAL A 44 -13.65 13.98 -10.88
C VAL A 44 -14.83 13.27 -10.23
N ARG A 45 -14.60 12.73 -9.02
CA ARG A 45 -15.51 11.82 -8.32
C ARG A 45 -16.91 12.38 -8.00
N HIS A 46 -17.13 13.69 -8.09
CA HIS A 46 -18.40 14.35 -7.71
C HIS A 46 -18.96 15.32 -8.76
N GLY A 47 -18.44 15.32 -10.00
CA GLY A 47 -18.85 16.33 -11.00
C GLY A 47 -18.79 15.90 -12.47
N GLY A 48 -18.45 14.65 -12.78
CA GLY A 48 -18.25 14.21 -14.17
C GLY A 48 -16.83 14.43 -14.66
N SER A 49 -16.64 14.67 -15.96
CA SER A 49 -15.35 15.10 -16.52
C SER A 49 -15.25 16.63 -16.55
N VAL A 50 -14.07 17.15 -16.24
CA VAL A 50 -13.73 18.56 -16.37
C VAL A 50 -12.81 18.71 -17.56
N SER A 51 -13.16 19.57 -18.52
CA SER A 51 -12.37 19.78 -19.72
C SER A 51 -11.47 21.02 -19.61
N VAL A 52 -10.34 20.97 -20.33
CA VAL A 52 -9.41 22.09 -20.46
C VAL A 52 -10.02 23.29 -21.22
N THR A 53 -11.00 23.04 -22.08
CA THR A 53 -11.62 24.07 -22.94
C THR A 53 -12.79 24.77 -22.28
N GLU A 54 -13.62 24.04 -21.53
CA GLU A 54 -14.81 24.57 -20.87
C GLU A 54 -14.48 25.15 -19.49
N HIS A 55 -13.59 24.48 -18.75
CA HIS A 55 -13.30 24.78 -17.35
C HIS A 55 -11.79 24.71 -17.03
N PRO A 56 -10.95 25.56 -17.65
CA PRO A 56 -9.49 25.47 -17.58
C PRO A 56 -8.94 25.55 -16.15
N GLY A 57 -9.51 26.41 -15.30
CA GLY A 57 -9.06 26.56 -13.90
C GLY A 57 -9.29 25.29 -13.08
N ALA A 58 -10.49 24.70 -13.18
CA ALA A 58 -10.83 23.46 -12.49
C ALA A 58 -10.03 22.27 -13.03
N PHE A 59 -9.78 22.25 -14.35
CA PHE A 59 -8.94 21.24 -15.01
C PHE A 59 -7.52 21.23 -14.44
N TRP A 60 -6.82 22.37 -14.47
CA TRP A 60 -5.44 22.46 -13.98
C TRP A 60 -5.35 22.24 -12.47
N PHE A 61 -6.35 22.68 -11.71
CA PHE A 61 -6.42 22.37 -10.27
C PHE A 61 -6.52 20.85 -10.04
N ALA A 62 -7.41 20.16 -10.76
CA ALA A 62 -7.56 18.71 -10.64
C ALA A 62 -6.29 17.96 -11.09
N VAL A 63 -5.63 18.40 -12.15
CA VAL A 63 -4.32 17.87 -12.58
C VAL A 63 -3.28 18.06 -11.47
N ALA A 64 -3.16 19.26 -10.91
CA ALA A 64 -2.21 19.55 -9.84
C ALA A 64 -2.43 18.67 -8.60
N VAL A 65 -3.68 18.47 -8.19
CA VAL A 65 -4.04 17.59 -7.06
C VAL A 65 -3.63 16.14 -7.33
N ASN A 66 -3.90 15.62 -8.54
CA ASN A 66 -3.53 14.24 -8.90
C ASN A 66 -2.01 14.05 -8.99
N VAL A 67 -1.28 15.00 -9.57
CA VAL A 67 0.19 14.98 -9.63
C VAL A 67 0.79 15.03 -8.23
N TYR A 68 0.31 15.96 -7.39
CA TYR A 68 0.80 16.10 -6.02
C TYR A 68 0.51 14.85 -5.17
N GLY A 69 -0.70 14.30 -5.28
CA GLY A 69 -1.09 13.06 -4.61
C GLY A 69 -0.22 11.88 -5.02
N LEU A 70 0.04 11.71 -6.32
CA LEU A 70 0.93 10.67 -6.83
C LEU A 70 2.36 10.84 -6.33
N ALA A 71 2.88 12.08 -6.29
CA ALA A 71 4.22 12.38 -5.78
C ALA A 71 4.37 12.01 -4.29
N ILE A 72 3.36 12.29 -3.46
CA ILE A 72 3.35 11.86 -2.05
C ILE A 72 3.38 10.34 -1.94
N ILE A 73 2.56 9.63 -2.72
CA ILE A 73 2.48 8.17 -2.66
C ILE A 73 3.83 7.55 -3.07
N LEU A 74 4.40 8.00 -4.19
CA LEU A 74 5.70 7.51 -4.67
C LEU A 74 6.84 7.86 -3.70
N GLY A 75 6.85 9.08 -3.15
CA GLY A 75 7.82 9.50 -2.14
C GLY A 75 7.71 8.67 -0.85
N GLY A 76 6.49 8.38 -0.40
CA GLY A 76 6.23 7.50 0.75
C GLY A 76 6.71 6.06 0.51
N ILE A 77 6.41 5.51 -0.67
CA ILE A 77 6.89 4.17 -1.07
C ILE A 77 8.42 4.15 -1.12
N GLY A 78 9.04 5.15 -1.74
CA GLY A 78 10.50 5.27 -1.82
C GLY A 78 11.16 5.36 -0.45
N LEU A 79 10.58 6.12 0.48
CA LEU A 79 11.04 6.22 1.86
C LEU A 79 10.92 4.86 2.59
N VAL A 80 9.79 4.16 2.45
CA VAL A 80 9.58 2.83 3.06
C VAL A 80 10.57 1.81 2.49
N LEU A 81 10.80 1.80 1.17
CA LEU A 81 11.79 0.93 0.54
C LEU A 81 13.21 1.26 1.04
N ARG A 82 13.56 2.54 1.17
CA ARG A 82 14.86 2.98 1.72
C ARG A 82 15.04 2.52 3.17
N VAL A 83 14.01 2.65 4.02
CA VAL A 83 14.06 2.19 5.42
C VAL A 83 14.18 0.66 5.49
N ARG A 84 13.53 -0.08 4.59
CA ARG A 84 13.64 -1.55 4.53
C ARG A 84 15.00 -2.01 3.99
N ALA A 85 15.58 -1.30 3.03
CA ALA A 85 16.91 -1.61 2.48
C ALA A 85 18.03 -1.44 3.52
N GLY A 86 17.87 -0.53 4.47
CA GLY A 86 18.80 -0.33 5.59
C GLY A 86 18.61 -1.29 6.78
N ARG A 87 17.59 -2.16 6.74
CA ARG A 87 17.38 -3.19 7.77
C ARG A 87 17.84 -4.53 7.21
N GLU A 88 18.86 -5.11 7.82
CA GLU A 88 19.21 -6.51 7.59
C GLU A 88 17.95 -7.37 7.74
N PRO A 89 17.66 -8.30 6.82
CA PRO A 89 16.50 -9.16 6.94
C PRO A 89 16.60 -9.89 8.27
N SER A 90 15.65 -9.62 9.17
CA SER A 90 15.53 -10.32 10.44
C SER A 90 15.58 -11.80 10.14
N ARG A 91 16.61 -12.49 10.67
CA ARG A 91 16.77 -13.95 10.51
C ARG A 91 15.38 -14.59 10.59
N PRO A 92 15.01 -15.44 9.63
CA PRO A 92 13.69 -16.07 9.63
C PRO A 92 13.45 -16.66 11.03
N PRO A 93 12.27 -16.42 11.63
CA PRO A 93 11.97 -16.99 12.94
C PRO A 93 12.24 -18.49 12.86
N ARG A 94 13.06 -19.01 13.80
CA ARG A 94 13.36 -20.45 13.86
C ARG A 94 12.04 -21.20 13.77
N PRO A 95 11.89 -22.16 12.83
CA PRO A 95 10.67 -22.94 12.76
C PRO A 95 10.45 -23.63 14.11
N PRO A 96 9.22 -23.59 14.67
CA PRO A 96 8.92 -24.18 15.98
C PRO A 96 9.05 -25.71 16.02
N PHE A 97 9.41 -26.35 14.91
CA PHE A 97 9.48 -27.80 14.76
C PHE A 97 10.82 -28.42 15.15
N VAL A 98 11.79 -27.65 15.64
CA VAL A 98 13.12 -28.18 15.99
C VAL A 98 13.23 -28.62 17.47
N ASP A 99 12.25 -28.30 18.31
CA ASP A 99 12.32 -28.63 19.76
C ASP A 99 11.55 -29.92 20.16
N GLU A 100 10.90 -30.62 19.22
CA GLU A 100 10.26 -31.93 19.51
C GLU A 100 11.22 -33.12 19.38
N ALA A 101 12.48 -32.91 18.95
CA ALA A 101 13.47 -33.97 18.81
C ALA A 101 14.19 -34.36 20.13
N ARG A 102 13.62 -34.03 21.30
CA ARG A 102 13.98 -34.64 22.59
C ARG A 102 12.85 -35.55 23.07
N VAL A 103 12.51 -36.53 22.26
CA VAL A 103 11.95 -37.79 22.77
C VAL A 103 13.07 -38.40 23.61
N GLN A 104 13.00 -38.21 24.94
CA GLN A 104 13.82 -39.01 25.85
C GLN A 104 13.52 -40.48 25.56
N PRO A 105 14.52 -41.34 25.30
CA PRO A 105 14.26 -42.77 25.36
C PRO A 105 13.75 -43.07 26.77
N PHE A 106 12.58 -43.72 26.87
CA PHE A 106 12.11 -44.28 28.12
C PHE A 106 13.18 -45.26 28.60
N ASP A 107 13.84 -44.91 29.70
CA ASP A 107 14.76 -45.79 30.41
C ASP A 107 13.88 -46.79 31.18
N GLU A 108 13.64 -47.96 30.58
CA GLU A 108 13.00 -49.09 31.26
C GLU A 108 14.08 -49.83 32.07
N ARG A 109 14.22 -49.44 33.33
CA ARG A 109 14.83 -50.25 34.39
C ARG A 109 13.88 -50.39 35.57
#